data_AF-A0A3B0V5T7-F1
#
_entry.id   AF-A0A3B0V5T7-F1
#
_cell.length_a   1.000
_cell.length_b   1.000
_cell.length_c   1.000
_cell.angle_alpha   90.00
_cell.angle_beta   90.00
_cell.angle_gamma   90.00
#
_symmetry.space_group_name_H-M   'P 1'
#
loop_
_entity.id
_entity.type
_entity.pdbx_description
1 polymer ?
#
loop_
_entity_poly.entity_id
_entity_poly.type
_entity_poly.pdbx_seq_one_letter_code
_entity_poly.pdbx_strand_id
1 'polypeptide(L)'
;TMLIDGEVRRRSEYPNAELTWLSGADLADNEEKLTENVALLAEADYVAILSNRIYGVVPRLPERYPLSSQYHALLFAGELGYEPVYVIGRFPTLFGWQLRPDTFDWLNLQPPAFVQSYLTDQPSINLGRADESFIVYDQPLTIIFENVERKTAVELQALFILPGVTSQ
;
A
#
# COMPACT_ATOMS: atom_id res chain seq x y z
N THR A 1 8.84 23.80 -2.89
CA THR A 1 8.86 24.27 -1.48
C THR A 1 7.43 24.44 -1.05
N MET A 2 7.13 24.13 0.20
CA MET A 2 5.79 24.28 0.76
C MET A 2 5.89 25.07 2.07
N LEU A 3 4.92 25.91 2.36
CA LEU A 3 4.79 26.56 3.66
C LEU A 3 3.99 25.62 4.56
N ILE A 4 4.60 25.15 5.64
CA ILE A 4 3.96 24.31 6.65
C ILE A 4 4.20 25.00 8.00
N ASP A 5 3.13 25.36 8.70
CA ASP A 5 3.18 26.04 10.00
C ASP A 5 4.04 27.31 10.03
N GLY A 6 4.07 28.05 8.92
CA GLY A 6 4.86 29.28 8.77
C GLY A 6 6.34 29.04 8.46
N GLU A 7 6.80 27.80 8.42
CA GLU A 7 8.16 27.43 8.01
C GLU A 7 8.19 26.98 6.54
N VAL A 8 9.23 27.39 5.83
CA VAL A 8 9.46 26.94 4.45
C VAL A 8 10.09 25.56 4.50
N ARG A 9 9.32 24.53 4.16
CA ARG A 9 9.77 23.15 4.04
C ARG A 9 10.13 22.79 2.61
N ARG A 10 11.23 22.06 2.44
CA ARG A 10 11.72 21.55 1.17
C ARG A 10 11.43 20.07 1.08
N ARG A 11 11.11 19.62 -0.14
CA ARG A 11 10.94 18.17 -0.41
C ARG A 11 12.20 17.37 -0.05
N SER A 12 13.39 17.96 -0.19
CA SER A 12 14.66 17.34 0.17
C SER A 12 14.83 17.04 1.67
N GLU A 13 14.01 17.63 2.55
CA GLU A 13 14.00 17.30 3.97
C GLU A 13 13.34 15.94 4.26
N TYR A 14 12.61 15.40 3.27
CA TYR A 14 11.91 14.12 3.36
C TYR A 14 12.53 13.16 2.34
N PRO A 15 13.64 12.48 2.69
CA PRO A 15 14.22 11.49 1.80
C PRO A 15 13.18 10.40 1.51
N ASN A 16 13.05 10.03 0.24
CA ASN A 16 12.12 9.00 -0.18
C ASN A 16 12.88 7.85 -0.85
N ALA A 17 12.46 6.63 -0.53
CA ALA A 17 12.84 5.43 -1.25
C ALA A 17 11.56 4.78 -1.82
N GLU A 18 11.71 4.07 -2.92
CA GLU A 18 10.63 3.25 -3.47
C GLU A 18 10.93 1.79 -3.14
N LEU A 19 9.91 1.06 -2.66
CA LEU A 19 10.02 -0.40 -2.51
C LEU A 19 9.98 -1.03 -3.89
N THR A 20 11.16 -1.20 -4.49
CA THR A 20 11.31 -1.78 -5.81
C THR A 20 11.28 -3.30 -5.72
N TRP A 21 10.08 -3.83 -5.58
CA TRP A 21 9.81 -5.25 -5.74
C TRP A 21 10.03 -5.71 -7.19
N LEU A 22 9.84 -4.79 -8.15
CA LEU A 22 9.75 -5.07 -9.60
C LEU A 22 10.43 -3.98 -10.43
N SER A 23 11.76 -3.96 -10.46
CA SER A 23 12.51 -3.02 -11.32
C SER A 23 13.35 -3.73 -12.38
N GLY A 24 12.70 -4.37 -13.36
CA GLY A 24 13.37 -4.90 -14.56
C GLY A 24 12.73 -6.19 -15.09
N ALA A 25 12.88 -6.46 -16.39
CA ALA A 25 12.37 -7.69 -17.01
C ALA A 25 13.03 -8.98 -16.45
N ASP A 26 14.22 -8.82 -15.86
CA ASP A 26 15.07 -9.92 -15.38
C ASP A 26 15.24 -9.95 -13.85
N LEU A 27 14.60 -9.04 -13.10
CA LEU A 27 14.69 -9.05 -11.63
C LEU A 27 13.59 -9.91 -11.01
N ALA A 28 13.99 -10.94 -10.27
CA ALA A 28 13.10 -11.86 -9.58
C ALA A 28 12.64 -11.30 -8.23
N ASP A 29 11.40 -11.58 -7.86
CA ASP A 29 10.89 -11.40 -6.50
C ASP A 29 11.53 -12.47 -5.59
N ASN A 30 12.64 -12.09 -4.94
CA ASN A 30 13.53 -13.01 -4.24
C ASN A 30 13.91 -12.50 -2.84
N GLU A 31 14.57 -13.36 -2.08
CA GLU A 31 14.92 -13.08 -0.67
C GLU A 31 15.90 -11.91 -0.51
N GLU A 32 16.81 -11.70 -1.47
CA GLU A 32 17.73 -10.56 -1.46
C GLU A 32 16.95 -9.24 -1.57
N LYS A 33 15.99 -9.16 -2.50
CA LYS A 33 15.11 -7.98 -2.65
C LYS A 33 14.18 -7.80 -1.46
N LEU A 34 13.68 -8.89 -0.88
CA LEU A 34 12.95 -8.82 0.37
C LEU A 34 13.81 -8.20 1.45
N THR A 35 15.07 -8.65 1.61
CA THR A 35 16.02 -8.13 2.61
C THR A 35 16.27 -6.63 2.44
N GLU A 36 16.48 -6.17 1.21
CA GLU A 36 16.62 -4.74 0.90
C GLU A 36 15.35 -3.94 1.27
N ASN A 37 14.17 -4.44 0.91
CA ASN A 37 12.91 -3.76 1.15
C ASN A 37 12.52 -3.72 2.63
N VAL A 38 12.76 -4.80 3.40
CA VAL A 38 12.49 -4.80 4.85
C VAL A 38 13.45 -3.90 5.61
N ALA A 39 14.68 -3.70 5.12
CA ALA A 39 15.60 -2.71 5.69
C ALA A 39 15.05 -1.29 5.52
N LEU A 40 14.55 -0.95 4.31
CA LEU A 40 13.88 0.33 4.07
C LEU A 40 12.64 0.51 4.96
N LEU A 41 11.83 -0.54 5.11
CA LEU A 41 10.64 -0.53 5.98
C LEU A 41 10.99 -0.37 7.46
N ALA A 42 12.11 -0.93 7.93
CA ALA A 42 12.53 -0.79 9.33
C ALA A 42 12.96 0.66 9.63
N GLU A 43 13.65 1.30 8.68
CA GLU A 43 14.14 2.67 8.83
C GLU A 43 13.04 3.72 8.68
N ALA A 44 12.12 3.53 7.74
CA ALA A 44 11.11 4.51 7.35
C ALA A 44 10.18 4.89 8.52
N ASP A 45 9.96 6.20 8.67
CA ASP A 45 8.94 6.74 9.59
C ASP A 45 7.53 6.66 8.99
N TYR A 46 7.43 6.73 7.65
CA TYR A 46 6.15 6.68 6.94
C TYR A 46 6.22 5.81 5.68
N VAL A 47 5.11 5.14 5.37
CA VAL A 47 4.87 4.43 4.11
C VAL A 47 3.70 5.07 3.39
N ALA A 48 3.85 5.36 2.10
CA ALA A 48 2.80 5.95 1.27
C ALA A 48 2.37 4.98 0.17
N ILE A 49 1.08 4.62 0.17
CA ILE A 49 0.40 3.98 -0.95
C ILE A 49 -0.27 5.09 -1.76
N LEU A 50 0.25 5.38 -2.96
CA LEU A 50 -0.23 6.51 -3.75
C LEU A 50 -1.50 6.20 -4.55
N SER A 51 -1.69 4.94 -4.93
CA SER A 51 -2.88 4.47 -5.64
C SER A 51 -3.08 2.96 -5.46
N ASN A 52 -4.24 2.48 -5.92
CA ASN A 52 -4.61 1.08 -5.93
C ASN A 52 -3.91 0.21 -6.97
N ARG A 53 -2.98 0.77 -7.76
CA ARG A 53 -2.36 0.06 -8.89
C ARG A 53 -1.57 -1.17 -8.45
N ILE A 54 -0.70 -1.03 -7.46
CA ILE A 54 0.23 -2.12 -7.09
C ILE A 54 -0.50 -3.17 -6.27
N TYR A 55 -1.25 -2.77 -5.23
CA TYR A 55 -2.03 -3.71 -4.43
C TYR A 55 -3.18 -4.35 -5.23
N GLY A 56 -3.63 -3.71 -6.31
CA GLY A 56 -4.61 -4.27 -7.25
C GLY A 56 -4.06 -5.32 -8.21
N VAL A 57 -2.74 -5.42 -8.38
CA VAL A 57 -2.10 -6.33 -9.35
C VAL A 57 -1.25 -7.41 -8.67
N VAL A 58 -0.27 -6.99 -7.87
CA VAL A 58 0.79 -7.89 -7.38
C VAL A 58 0.22 -9.07 -6.58
N PRO A 59 -0.71 -8.88 -5.61
CA PRO A 59 -1.24 -9.99 -4.81
C PRO A 59 -1.93 -11.10 -5.61
N ARG A 60 -2.33 -10.85 -6.86
CA ARG A 60 -3.01 -11.82 -7.73
C ARG A 60 -2.07 -12.72 -8.51
N LEU A 61 -0.76 -12.48 -8.44
CA LEU A 61 0.24 -13.22 -9.19
C LEU A 61 1.26 -13.86 -8.23
N PRO A 62 0.83 -14.62 -7.21
CA PRO A 62 1.75 -15.18 -6.21
C PRO A 62 2.76 -16.17 -6.81
N GLU A 63 2.43 -16.84 -7.93
CA GLU A 63 3.39 -17.67 -8.66
C GLU A 63 4.55 -16.86 -9.27
N ARG A 64 4.29 -15.60 -9.62
CA ARG A 64 5.28 -14.69 -10.19
C ARG A 64 5.96 -13.83 -9.12
N TYR A 65 5.21 -13.49 -8.08
CA TYR A 65 5.58 -12.56 -7.00
C TYR A 65 5.31 -13.20 -5.63
N PRO A 66 6.01 -14.29 -5.26
CA PRO A 66 5.73 -15.06 -4.04
C PRO A 66 5.90 -14.25 -2.75
N LEU A 67 6.81 -13.28 -2.70
CA LEU A 67 7.10 -12.47 -1.51
C LEU A 67 6.31 -11.16 -1.55
N SER A 68 6.38 -10.44 -2.67
CA SER A 68 5.73 -9.14 -2.83
C SER A 68 4.20 -9.21 -2.75
N SER A 69 3.61 -10.37 -3.09
CA SER A 69 2.14 -10.58 -2.95
C SER A 69 1.67 -10.53 -1.50
N GLN A 70 2.54 -10.82 -0.53
CA GLN A 70 2.20 -10.83 0.90
C GLN A 70 2.19 -9.41 1.50
N TYR A 71 3.02 -8.51 0.96
CA TYR A 71 3.30 -7.19 1.55
C TYR A 71 2.06 -6.36 1.87
N HIS A 72 1.12 -6.20 0.93
CA HIS A 72 -0.04 -5.33 1.14
C HIS A 72 -1.04 -5.92 2.15
N ALA A 73 -1.16 -7.25 2.20
CA ALA A 73 -1.99 -7.91 3.19
C ALA A 73 -1.41 -7.68 4.60
N LEU A 74 -0.10 -7.89 4.78
CA LEU A 74 0.61 -7.63 6.03
C LEU A 74 0.50 -6.15 6.45
N LEU A 75 0.70 -5.22 5.50
CA LEU A 75 0.59 -3.78 5.77
C LEU A 75 -0.83 -3.39 6.21
N PHE A 76 -1.86 -3.85 5.50
CA PHE A 76 -3.25 -3.47 5.80
C PHE A 76 -3.79 -4.16 7.06
N ALA A 77 -3.26 -5.33 7.41
CA ALA A 77 -3.52 -5.99 8.69
C ALA A 77 -2.79 -5.32 9.87
N GLY A 78 -1.87 -4.38 9.62
CA GLY A 78 -1.05 -3.74 10.64
C GLY A 78 0.13 -4.60 11.12
N GLU A 79 0.33 -5.79 10.55
CA GLU A 79 1.36 -6.74 10.99
C GLU A 79 2.79 -6.22 10.79
N LEU A 80 2.99 -5.30 9.83
CA LEU A 80 4.28 -4.63 9.64
C LEU A 80 4.59 -3.58 10.72
N GLY A 81 3.69 -3.31 11.67
CA GLY A 81 3.88 -2.30 12.71
C GLY A 81 3.54 -0.87 12.27
N TYR A 82 2.74 -0.76 11.21
CA TYR A 82 2.35 0.49 10.57
C TYR A 82 0.85 0.75 10.74
N GLU A 83 0.49 1.98 11.10
CA GLU A 83 -0.91 2.41 11.25
C GLU A 83 -1.25 3.53 10.27
N PRO A 84 -2.42 3.50 9.61
CA PRO A 84 -2.85 4.58 8.72
C PRO A 84 -3.13 5.87 9.49
N VAL A 85 -2.47 6.96 9.10
CA VAL A 85 -2.62 8.29 9.71
C VAL A 85 -3.26 9.31 8.78
N TYR A 86 -3.30 9.01 7.47
CA TYR A 86 -3.93 9.88 6.48
C TYR A 86 -4.48 9.05 5.31
N VAL A 87 -5.66 9.43 4.83
CA VAL A 87 -6.27 8.84 3.65
C VAL A 87 -7.00 9.93 2.86
N ILE A 88 -6.83 9.88 1.55
CA ILE A 88 -7.58 10.72 0.62
C ILE A 88 -7.85 9.96 -0.66
N GLY A 89 -9.09 10.00 -1.12
CA GLY A 89 -9.53 9.48 -2.40
C GLY A 89 -10.08 10.57 -3.28
N ARG A 90 -10.00 10.36 -4.59
CA ARG A 90 -10.69 11.19 -5.59
C ARG A 90 -11.66 10.31 -6.35
N PHE A 91 -12.95 10.65 -6.33
CA PHE A 91 -13.99 9.87 -7.00
C PHE A 91 -14.94 10.78 -7.77
N PRO A 92 -15.46 10.35 -8.95
CA PRO A 92 -16.53 11.06 -9.62
C PRO A 92 -17.74 11.18 -8.70
N THR A 93 -18.36 12.36 -8.66
CA THR A 93 -19.57 12.60 -7.88
C THR A 93 -20.73 12.87 -8.82
N LEU A 94 -21.82 12.13 -8.65
CA LEU A 94 -23.05 12.28 -9.41
C LEU A 94 -24.22 12.47 -8.43
N PHE A 95 -24.90 13.62 -8.51
CA PHE A 95 -26.02 13.97 -7.62
C PHE A 95 -25.70 13.85 -6.11
N GLY A 96 -24.45 14.16 -5.71
CA GLY A 96 -24.01 14.06 -4.31
C GLY A 96 -23.59 12.65 -3.87
N TRP A 97 -23.62 11.67 -4.78
CA TRP A 97 -23.13 10.31 -4.54
C TRP A 97 -21.77 10.11 -5.20
N GLN A 98 -20.82 9.57 -4.47
CA GLN A 98 -19.55 9.15 -5.04
C GLN A 98 -19.72 7.84 -5.80
N LEU A 99 -19.24 7.77 -7.03
CA LEU A 99 -19.15 6.54 -7.81
C LEU A 99 -17.81 5.88 -7.48
N ARG A 100 -17.83 4.84 -6.64
CA ARG A 100 -16.62 4.20 -6.12
C ARG A 100 -16.47 2.79 -6.69
N PRO A 101 -15.34 2.48 -7.34
CA PRO A 101 -15.03 1.10 -7.69
C PRO A 101 -14.69 0.30 -6.43
N ASP A 102 -14.98 -0.99 -6.45
CA ASP A 102 -14.39 -1.92 -5.47
C ASP A 102 -12.90 -2.11 -5.77
N THR A 103 -12.05 -1.71 -4.82
CA THR A 103 -10.60 -1.89 -4.88
C THR A 103 -10.06 -2.84 -3.80
N PHE A 104 -10.92 -3.49 -3.01
CA PHE A 104 -10.51 -4.30 -1.86
C PHE A 104 -11.14 -5.69 -1.87
N ASP A 105 -12.47 -5.79 -1.99
CA ASP A 105 -13.21 -7.04 -1.73
C ASP A 105 -12.82 -8.13 -2.73
N TRP A 106 -12.73 -7.80 -4.01
CA TRP A 106 -12.31 -8.75 -5.06
C TRP A 106 -10.86 -9.25 -4.93
N LEU A 107 -10.05 -8.63 -4.08
CA LEU A 107 -8.67 -9.02 -3.78
C LEU A 107 -8.58 -9.80 -2.44
N ASN A 108 -9.70 -10.00 -1.75
CA ASN A 108 -9.74 -10.47 -0.36
C ASN A 108 -8.86 -9.62 0.58
N LEU A 109 -8.65 -8.34 0.26
CA LEU A 109 -7.94 -7.40 1.11
C LEU A 109 -8.95 -6.70 2.01
N GLN A 110 -8.65 -6.61 3.30
CA GLN A 110 -9.45 -5.80 4.21
C GLN A 110 -8.81 -4.42 4.32
N PRO A 111 -9.54 -3.32 4.05
CA PRO A 111 -9.01 -1.99 4.29
C PRO A 111 -8.81 -1.78 5.80
N PRO A 112 -7.75 -1.08 6.22
CA PRO A 112 -7.60 -0.68 7.62
C PRO A 112 -8.82 0.09 8.14
N ALA A 113 -9.14 -0.02 9.43
CA ALA A 113 -10.35 0.60 10.02
C ALA A 113 -10.44 2.12 9.76
N PHE A 114 -9.31 2.84 9.78
CA PHE A 114 -9.23 4.27 9.45
C PHE A 114 -9.65 4.54 7.99
N VAL A 115 -9.17 3.73 7.06
CA VAL A 115 -9.51 3.81 5.63
C VAL A 115 -10.97 3.43 5.41
N GLN A 116 -11.45 2.37 6.07
CA GLN A 116 -12.85 1.96 6.02
C GLN A 116 -13.78 3.08 6.47
N SER A 117 -13.44 3.77 7.56
CA SER A 117 -14.21 4.90 8.10
C SER A 117 -14.30 6.04 7.07
N TYR A 118 -13.16 6.43 6.47
CA TYR A 118 -13.13 7.39 5.37
C TYR A 118 -14.00 6.97 4.18
N LEU A 119 -13.95 5.69 3.81
CA LEU A 119 -14.76 5.15 2.73
C LEU A 119 -16.25 5.08 3.08
N THR A 120 -16.65 5.07 4.34
CA THR A 120 -18.08 5.04 4.72
C THR A 120 -18.66 6.40 5.09
N ASP A 121 -17.82 7.43 5.27
CA ASP A 121 -18.24 8.74 5.76
C ASP A 121 -19.10 9.53 4.76
N GLN A 122 -19.01 9.22 3.47
CA GLN A 122 -19.78 9.88 2.40
C GLN A 122 -20.73 8.92 1.69
N PRO A 123 -21.90 9.39 1.21
CA PRO A 123 -22.78 8.60 0.36
C PRO A 123 -22.07 8.13 -0.90
N SER A 124 -22.15 6.84 -1.20
CA SER A 124 -21.59 6.30 -2.43
C SER A 124 -22.34 5.11 -2.98
N ILE A 125 -22.12 4.89 -4.26
CA ILE A 125 -22.55 3.70 -4.98
C ILE A 125 -21.29 2.92 -5.31
N ASN A 126 -21.22 1.67 -4.81
CA ASN A 126 -20.22 0.71 -5.25
C ASN A 126 -20.82 -0.12 -6.39
N LEU A 127 -20.22 -0.03 -7.59
CA LEU A 127 -20.66 -0.76 -8.79
C LEU A 127 -19.86 -2.05 -9.02
N GLY A 128 -19.10 -2.49 -8.02
CA GLY A 128 -18.14 -3.59 -8.11
C GLY A 128 -16.82 -3.15 -8.73
N ARG A 129 -16.08 -4.14 -9.24
CA ARG A 129 -14.76 -3.91 -9.84
C ARG A 129 -14.87 -3.10 -11.12
N ALA A 130 -14.05 -2.06 -11.23
CA ALA A 130 -13.74 -1.40 -12.50
C ALA A 130 -12.37 -1.86 -13.02
N ASP A 131 -12.20 -1.90 -14.33
CA ASP A 131 -10.88 -2.19 -14.93
C ASP A 131 -9.90 -1.06 -14.60
N GLU A 132 -8.66 -1.45 -14.29
CA GLU A 132 -7.59 -0.53 -13.86
C GLU A 132 -7.36 0.61 -14.87
N SER A 133 -7.57 0.34 -16.16
CA SER A 133 -7.43 1.33 -17.24
C SER A 133 -8.35 2.55 -17.09
N PHE A 134 -9.44 2.43 -16.32
CA PHE A 134 -10.44 3.50 -16.11
C PHE A 134 -10.35 4.20 -14.76
N ILE A 135 -9.57 3.68 -13.80
CA ILE A 135 -9.59 4.19 -12.42
C ILE A 135 -8.21 4.57 -11.88
N VAL A 136 -7.14 3.96 -12.39
CA VAL A 136 -5.79 4.13 -11.80
C VAL A 136 -5.25 5.55 -11.98
N TYR A 137 -5.68 6.28 -13.00
CA TYR A 137 -5.14 7.60 -13.33
C TYR A 137 -5.90 8.77 -12.72
N ASP A 138 -7.22 8.65 -12.57
CA ASP A 138 -8.13 9.73 -12.18
C ASP A 138 -8.84 9.49 -10.84
N GLN A 139 -8.77 8.26 -10.31
CA GLN A 139 -9.39 7.86 -9.04
C GLN A 139 -8.42 7.25 -8.02
N PRO A 140 -7.29 7.92 -7.69
CA PRO A 140 -6.37 7.41 -6.68
C PRO A 140 -7.04 7.36 -5.31
N LEU A 141 -6.76 6.27 -4.57
CA LEU A 141 -6.88 6.21 -3.12
C LEU A 141 -5.48 6.24 -2.54
N THR A 142 -5.09 7.39 -1.98
CA THR A 142 -3.81 7.58 -1.32
C THR A 142 -3.96 7.32 0.17
N ILE A 143 -3.06 6.51 0.73
CA ILE A 143 -3.02 6.16 2.15
C ILE A 143 -1.58 6.37 2.65
N ILE A 144 -1.43 7.07 3.77
CA ILE A 144 -0.14 7.24 4.46
C ILE A 144 -0.23 6.51 5.79
N PHE A 145 0.77 5.68 6.05
CA PHE A 145 0.95 4.93 7.27
C PHE A 145 2.14 5.47 8.04
N GLU A 146 2.02 5.57 9.35
CA GLU A 146 3.10 5.88 10.29
C GLU A 146 3.66 4.59 10.90
N ASN A 147 4.97 4.52 11.07
CA ASN A 147 5.65 3.40 11.71
C ASN A 147 5.54 3.53 13.24
N VAL A 148 4.53 2.91 13.83
CA VAL A 148 4.23 3.04 15.26
C VAL A 148 4.98 2.02 16.12
N GLU A 149 5.27 0.83 15.59
CA GLU A 149 5.96 -0.23 16.36
C GLU A 149 7.47 -0.26 16.14
N ARG A 150 7.99 0.33 15.06
CA ARG A 150 9.42 0.40 14.72
C ARG A 150 10.11 -0.97 14.76
N LYS A 151 9.44 -1.98 14.17
CA LYS A 151 9.97 -3.34 14.04
C LYS A 151 11.32 -3.33 13.31
N THR A 152 12.24 -4.16 13.79
CA THR A 152 13.53 -4.40 13.15
C THR A 152 13.36 -5.11 11.81
N ALA A 153 14.35 -4.97 10.92
CA ALA A 153 14.36 -5.69 9.64
C ALA A 153 14.20 -7.21 9.80
N VAL A 154 14.75 -7.78 10.88
CA VAL A 154 14.65 -9.22 11.19
C VAL A 154 13.21 -9.61 11.58
N GLU A 155 12.55 -8.81 12.44
CA GLU A 155 11.15 -9.03 12.80
C GLU A 155 10.22 -8.90 11.60
N LEU A 156 10.47 -7.93 10.72
CA LEU A 156 9.71 -7.75 9.48
C LEU A 156 9.91 -8.93 8.52
N GLN A 157 11.16 -9.37 8.33
CA GLN A 157 11.47 -10.49 7.43
C GLN A 157 10.80 -11.80 7.87
N ALA A 158 10.67 -12.03 9.18
CA ALA A 158 10.04 -13.21 9.73
C ALA A 158 8.53 -13.33 9.42
N LEU A 159 7.88 -12.24 9.00
CA LEU A 159 6.47 -12.23 8.61
C LEU A 159 6.23 -12.78 7.19
N PHE A 160 7.27 -12.83 6.36
CA PHE A 160 7.15 -13.29 4.97
C PHE A 160 7.42 -14.78 4.86
N ILE A 161 6.53 -15.49 4.16
CA ILE A 161 6.68 -16.91 3.85
C ILE A 161 7.59 -17.04 2.62
N LEU A 162 8.77 -17.63 2.80
CA LEU A 162 9.71 -17.87 1.69
C LEU A 162 9.28 -19.06 0.82
N PRO A 163 9.34 -18.95 -0.52
CA PRO A 163 9.01 -20.04 -1.42
C PRO A 163 9.97 -21.22 -1.23
N GLY A 164 9.44 -22.43 -1.07
CA GLY A 164 10.22 -23.66 -0.89
C GLY A 164 10.42 -24.12 0.55
N VAL A 165 9.98 -23.33 1.55
CA VAL A 165 9.87 -23.78 2.94
C VAL A 165 8.49 -24.41 3.13
N THR A 166 8.37 -25.70 2.84
CA THR A 166 7.16 -26.47 3.21
C THR A 166 7.04 -26.45 4.73
N SER A 167 6.02 -25.78 5.26
CA SER A 167 5.64 -25.91 6.67
C SER A 167 5.35 -27.39 6.94
N GLN A 168 6.18 -28.02 7.77
CA GLN A 168 5.89 -29.34 8.33
C GLN A 168 4.85 -29.22 9.45
#